data_AF-A0AB39WQ39-F1
#
_entry.id   AF-A0AB39WQ39-F1
#
_cell.length_a   1.000
_cell.length_b   1.000
_cell.length_c   1.000
_cell.angle_alpha   90.00
_cell.angle_beta   90.00
_cell.angle_gamma   90.00
#
_symmetry.space_group_name_H-M   'P 1'
#
loop_
_entity.id
_entity.type
_entity.pdbx_description
1 polymer ?
#
loop_
_entity_poly.entity_id
_entity_poly.type
_entity_poly.pdbx_seq_one_letter_code
_entity_poly.pdbx_strand_id
1 'polypeptide(L)'
;MHAAVRVWNHAEEMLVAFLLAGMTLVTFAYVVFNNLYGIFYSLGDSLPFANEAMLGIGDSILYVAQEMTWSVALTKAMFGWLIFVGLAWGVRIGAHIGVDLLVRQFKPANQRRVALLAVAICLGYCVLMAYSSEQWVATLYAVGTSAEDLDRFGIKQWQIVMIVPIGFTLMFVRFLQIFIRIIQGKQQGLGLHSEVDDAVKLAENDQQGTPK
;
A
#
# COMPACT_ATOMS: atom_id res chain seq x y z
N MET A 1 24.07 -9.31 11.45
CA MET A 1 23.04 -9.48 10.38
C MET A 1 21.60 -9.42 10.89
N HIS A 2 21.27 -9.89 12.11
CA HIS A 2 19.87 -9.84 12.63
C HIS A 2 19.31 -8.44 12.98
N ALA A 3 20.16 -7.45 13.27
CA ALA A 3 19.71 -6.09 13.60
C ALA A 3 19.23 -5.33 12.35
N ALA A 4 20.01 -5.35 11.27
CA ALA A 4 19.67 -4.67 10.01
C ALA A 4 18.36 -5.19 9.40
N VAL A 5 18.15 -6.52 9.41
CA VAL A 5 16.89 -7.12 8.93
C VAL A 5 15.70 -6.71 9.81
N ARG A 6 15.89 -6.56 11.13
CA ARG A 6 14.83 -6.12 12.04
C ARG A 6 14.43 -4.68 11.81
N VAL A 7 15.41 -3.80 11.65
CA VAL A 7 15.20 -2.37 11.36
C VAL A 7 14.49 -2.22 10.01
N TRP A 8 14.97 -2.90 8.98
CA TRP A 8 14.34 -2.93 7.67
C TRP A 8 12.87 -3.39 7.74
N ASN A 9 12.64 -4.42 8.52
CA ASN A 9 11.31 -4.99 8.70
C ASN A 9 10.32 -4.05 9.40
N HIS A 10 10.76 -3.25 10.38
CA HIS A 10 9.91 -2.24 11.00
C HIS A 10 9.73 -1.02 10.10
N ALA A 11 10.75 -0.67 9.31
CA ALA A 11 10.67 0.45 8.38
C ALA A 11 9.57 0.25 7.33
N GLU A 12 9.41 -0.96 6.77
CA GLU A 12 8.30 -1.26 5.84
C GLU A 12 6.93 -1.06 6.47
N GLU A 13 6.73 -1.55 7.69
CA GLU A 13 5.46 -1.46 8.42
C GLU A 13 5.16 -0.01 8.83
N MET A 14 6.16 0.72 9.31
CA MET A 14 6.05 2.14 9.60
C MET A 14 5.74 2.95 8.34
N LEU A 15 6.31 2.58 7.19
CA LEU A 15 6.05 3.25 5.92
C LEU A 15 4.61 3.03 5.46
N VAL A 16 4.09 1.80 5.54
CA VAL A 16 2.68 1.49 5.26
C VAL A 16 1.77 2.30 6.18
N ALA A 17 2.02 2.27 7.49
CA ALA A 17 1.22 3.01 8.47
C ALA A 17 1.27 4.52 8.23
N PHE A 18 2.45 5.06 7.91
CA PHE A 18 2.66 6.47 7.60
C PHE A 18 1.91 6.89 6.34
N LEU A 19 2.01 6.11 5.25
CA LEU A 19 1.31 6.39 4.00
C LEU A 19 -0.21 6.33 4.21
N LEU A 20 -0.70 5.35 4.96
CA LEU A 20 -2.13 5.21 5.26
C LEU A 20 -2.63 6.40 6.10
N ALA A 21 -1.95 6.73 7.19
CA ALA A 21 -2.29 7.87 8.04
C ALA A 21 -2.20 9.21 7.30
N GLY A 22 -1.20 9.37 6.44
CA GLY A 22 -1.05 10.59 5.65
C GLY A 22 -2.15 10.74 4.61
N MET A 23 -2.55 9.65 3.93
CA MET A 23 -3.68 9.69 2.99
C MET A 23 -5.00 10.02 3.69
N THR A 24 -5.27 9.42 4.85
CA THR A 24 -6.49 9.71 5.60
C THR A 24 -6.50 11.15 6.10
N LEU A 25 -5.36 11.68 6.54
CA LEU A 25 -5.24 13.09 6.95
C LEU A 25 -5.49 14.05 5.78
N VAL A 26 -4.88 13.81 4.62
CA VAL A 26 -5.07 14.66 3.43
C VAL A 26 -6.52 14.60 2.95
N THR A 27 -7.11 13.41 2.92
CA THR A 27 -8.51 13.22 2.52
C THR A 27 -9.47 13.88 3.53
N PHE A 28 -9.19 13.74 4.82
CA PHE A 28 -9.96 14.39 5.87
C PHE A 28 -9.91 15.92 5.73
N ALA A 29 -8.71 16.49 5.55
CA ALA A 29 -8.55 17.92 5.34
C ALA A 29 -9.33 18.40 4.11
N TYR A 30 -9.23 17.68 2.99
CA TYR A 30 -10.00 17.98 1.78
C TYR A 30 -11.51 18.00 2.04
N VAL A 31 -12.04 16.98 2.73
CA VAL A 31 -13.46 16.90 3.08
C VAL A 31 -13.87 18.04 4.01
N VAL A 32 -13.06 18.36 5.02
CA VAL A 32 -13.33 19.47 5.94
C VAL A 32 -13.43 20.78 5.16
N PHE A 33 -12.40 21.17 4.41
CA PHE A 33 -12.42 22.46 3.71
C PHE A 33 -13.52 22.55 2.65
N ASN A 34 -13.84 21.46 1.95
CA ASN A 34 -14.92 21.43 0.95
C ASN A 34 -16.34 21.42 1.54
N ASN A 35 -16.52 21.12 2.82
CA ASN A 35 -17.84 21.14 3.45
C ASN A 35 -18.01 22.29 4.45
N LEU A 36 -16.90 22.84 4.94
CA LEU A 36 -16.91 23.82 6.03
C LEU A 36 -17.44 25.19 5.59
N TYR A 37 -17.14 25.65 4.36
CA TYR A 37 -17.60 26.97 3.89
C TYR A 37 -19.13 27.09 3.87
N GLY A 38 -19.85 26.01 3.55
CA GLY A 38 -21.31 25.99 3.52
C GLY A 38 -21.94 26.24 4.89
N ILE A 39 -21.28 25.78 5.96
CA ILE A 39 -21.71 26.03 7.34
C ILE A 39 -21.59 27.52 7.65
N PHE A 40 -20.50 28.17 7.26
CA PHE A 40 -20.28 29.60 7.49
C PHE A 40 -21.23 30.49 6.70
N TYR A 41 -21.55 30.15 5.45
CA TYR A 41 -22.57 30.87 4.69
C TYR A 41 -23.96 30.76 5.34
N SER A 42 -24.36 29.56 5.75
CA SER A 42 -25.63 29.36 6.45
C SER A 42 -25.69 30.12 7.79
N LEU A 43 -24.55 30.24 8.48
CA LEU A 43 -24.47 30.98 9.75
C LEU A 43 -24.50 32.51 9.53
N GLY A 44 -23.89 32.98 8.44
CA GLY A 44 -23.95 34.39 8.04
C GLY A 44 -25.38 34.84 7.75
N ASP A 45 -26.14 34.06 6.99
CA ASP A 45 -27.52 34.39 6.64
C ASP A 45 -28.47 34.37 7.85
N SER A 46 -28.18 33.54 8.86
CA SER A 46 -29.00 33.43 10.07
C SER A 46 -28.67 34.47 11.16
N LEU A 47 -27.48 35.08 11.14
CA LEU A 47 -27.03 36.06 12.13
C LEU A 47 -26.75 37.43 11.48
N PRO A 48 -27.73 38.35 11.45
CA PRO A 48 -27.60 39.66 10.78
C PRO A 48 -26.46 40.52 11.33
N PHE A 49 -26.16 40.42 12.62
CA PHE A 49 -25.10 41.20 13.27
C PHE A 49 -23.68 40.70 12.95
N ALA A 50 -23.53 39.45 12.50
CA ALA A 50 -22.25 38.81 12.20
C ALA A 50 -22.14 38.39 10.72
N ASN A 51 -23.08 38.82 9.87
CA ASN A 51 -23.21 38.38 8.48
C ASN A 51 -21.92 38.61 7.68
N GLU A 52 -21.43 39.85 7.60
CA GLU A 52 -20.20 40.18 6.85
C GLU A 52 -18.98 39.38 7.33
N ALA A 53 -18.86 39.17 8.65
CA ALA A 53 -17.76 38.40 9.22
C ALA A 53 -17.85 36.90 8.85
N MET A 54 -19.03 36.30 8.96
CA MET A 54 -19.23 34.87 8.64
C MET A 54 -19.11 34.60 7.14
N LEU A 55 -19.62 35.49 6.28
CA LEU A 55 -19.45 35.40 4.84
C LEU A 55 -17.99 35.54 4.44
N GLY A 56 -17.26 36.50 5.02
CA GLY A 56 -15.83 36.66 4.77
C GLY A 56 -15.00 35.44 5.19
N ILE A 57 -15.36 34.78 6.30
CA ILE A 57 -14.76 33.50 6.69
C ILE A 57 -15.12 32.42 5.65
N GLY A 58 -16.38 32.32 5.24
CA GLY A 58 -16.84 31.38 4.20
C GLY A 58 -16.06 31.52 2.89
N ASP A 59 -15.89 32.75 2.40
CA ASP A 59 -15.13 33.07 1.19
C ASP A 59 -13.67 32.64 1.32
N SER A 60 -13.04 32.91 2.47
CA SER A 60 -11.65 32.50 2.71
C SER A 60 -11.46 30.98 2.70
N ILE A 61 -12.42 30.23 3.26
CA ILE A 61 -12.41 28.76 3.28
C ILE A 61 -12.67 28.22 1.88
N LEU A 62 -13.61 28.81 1.14
CA LEU A 62 -13.91 28.45 -0.23
C LEU A 62 -12.69 28.64 -1.14
N TYR A 63 -11.98 29.75 -1.01
CA TYR A 63 -10.75 30.02 -1.73
C TYR A 63 -9.70 28.92 -1.50
N VAL A 64 -9.45 28.57 -0.22
CA VAL A 64 -8.52 27.49 0.13
C VAL A 64 -9.00 26.16 -0.47
N ALA A 65 -10.29 25.83 -0.35
CA ALA A 65 -10.85 24.57 -0.86
C ALA A 65 -10.67 24.45 -2.39
N GLN A 66 -10.85 25.53 -3.15
CA GLN A 66 -10.67 25.56 -4.60
C GLN A 66 -9.21 25.34 -5.01
N GLU A 67 -8.25 25.87 -4.24
CA GLU A 67 -6.82 25.65 -4.52
C GLU A 67 -6.32 24.25 -4.12
N MET A 68 -7.12 23.46 -3.40
CA MET A 68 -6.76 22.14 -2.88
C MET A 68 -6.77 20.99 -3.90
N THR A 69 -6.70 21.26 -5.21
CA THR A 69 -6.62 20.20 -6.26
C THR A 69 -5.46 19.23 -6.03
N TRP A 70 -4.37 19.71 -5.42
CA TRP A 70 -3.20 18.91 -5.02
C TRP A 70 -3.53 17.75 -4.10
N SER A 71 -4.55 17.90 -3.25
CA SER A 71 -4.87 16.89 -2.23
C SER A 71 -5.28 15.56 -2.87
N VAL A 72 -6.06 15.62 -3.95
CA VAL A 72 -6.51 14.44 -4.71
C VAL A 72 -5.33 13.77 -5.39
N ALA A 73 -4.48 14.54 -6.06
CA ALA A 73 -3.32 14.00 -6.76
C ALA A 73 -2.25 13.46 -5.79
N LEU A 74 -2.07 14.10 -4.62
CA LEU A 74 -1.20 13.61 -3.56
C LEU A 74 -1.70 12.29 -2.99
N THR A 75 -3.00 12.18 -2.68
CA THR A 75 -3.60 10.93 -2.20
C THR A 75 -3.44 9.81 -3.23
N LYS A 76 -3.61 10.08 -4.53
CA LYS A 76 -3.33 9.09 -5.60
C LYS A 76 -1.86 8.65 -5.61
N ALA A 77 -0.93 9.59 -5.46
CA ALA A 77 0.50 9.28 -5.40
C ALA A 77 0.84 8.42 -4.18
N MET A 78 0.36 8.80 -3.00
CA MET A 78 0.54 8.04 -1.76
C MET A 78 -0.10 6.66 -1.83
N PHE A 79 -1.27 6.53 -2.49
CA PHE A 79 -1.93 5.25 -2.69
C PHE A 79 -1.11 4.33 -3.59
N GLY A 80 -0.56 4.86 -4.69
CA GLY A 80 0.39 4.14 -5.53
C GLY A 80 1.58 3.62 -4.72
N TRP A 81 2.15 4.46 -3.85
CA TRP A 81 3.23 4.04 -2.97
C TRP A 81 2.81 2.97 -1.96
N LEU A 82 1.62 3.12 -1.36
CA LEU A 82 1.06 2.15 -0.42
C LEU A 82 0.89 0.78 -1.08
N ILE A 83 0.41 0.72 -2.33
CA ILE A 83 0.23 -0.55 -3.04
C ILE A 83 1.56 -1.29 -3.14
N PHE A 84 2.62 -0.66 -3.63
CA PHE A 84 3.89 -1.36 -3.88
C PHE A 84 4.63 -1.74 -2.59
N VAL A 85 4.63 -0.86 -1.58
CA VAL A 85 5.20 -1.18 -0.26
C VAL A 85 4.36 -2.28 0.42
N GLY A 86 3.03 -2.17 0.35
CA GLY A 86 2.09 -3.13 0.91
C GLY A 86 2.17 -4.50 0.24
N LEU A 87 2.39 -4.57 -1.08
CA LEU A 87 2.61 -5.82 -1.80
C LEU A 87 3.87 -6.54 -1.29
N ALA A 88 4.99 -5.82 -1.15
CA ALA A 88 6.22 -6.41 -0.62
C ALA A 88 6.05 -6.89 0.84
N TRP A 89 5.34 -6.13 1.66
CA TRP A 89 4.98 -6.52 3.03
C TRP A 89 4.05 -7.74 3.08
N GLY A 90 3.06 -7.82 2.17
CA GLY A 90 2.15 -8.97 2.06
C GLY A 90 2.85 -10.27 1.70
N VAL A 91 3.84 -10.23 0.80
CA VAL A 91 4.70 -11.39 0.48
C VAL A 91 5.42 -11.88 1.73
N ARG A 92 5.89 -10.98 2.58
CA ARG A 92 6.64 -11.31 3.80
C ARG A 92 5.78 -12.02 4.85
N ILE A 93 4.53 -11.60 5.02
CA ILE A 93 3.60 -12.24 5.97
C ILE A 93 3.04 -13.55 5.40
N GLY A 94 3.15 -13.75 4.09
CA GLY A 94 2.72 -14.97 3.42
C GLY A 94 1.25 -14.93 3.01
N ALA A 95 0.73 -13.76 2.64
CA ALA A 95 -0.66 -13.56 2.22
C ALA A 95 -1.03 -14.23 0.87
N HIS A 96 -0.21 -15.16 0.35
CA HIS A 96 -0.44 -15.87 -0.91
C HIS A 96 -1.28 -17.14 -0.75
N ILE A 97 -2.40 -17.01 -0.01
CA ILE A 97 -3.31 -18.10 0.37
C ILE A 97 -3.81 -18.89 -0.84
N GLY A 98 -4.07 -18.21 -1.98
CA GLY A 98 -4.58 -18.86 -3.19
C GLY A 98 -3.62 -19.88 -3.82
N VAL A 99 -2.32 -19.58 -3.85
CA VAL A 99 -1.32 -20.53 -4.39
C VAL A 99 -1.12 -21.69 -3.42
N ASP A 100 -1.17 -21.43 -2.11
CA ASP A 100 -1.05 -22.48 -1.09
C ASP A 100 -2.22 -23.48 -1.15
N LEU A 101 -3.45 -23.01 -1.40
CA LEU A 101 -4.61 -23.89 -1.60
C LEU A 101 -4.47 -24.78 -2.84
N LEU A 102 -3.93 -24.24 -3.94
CA LEU A 102 -3.66 -25.02 -5.16
C LEU A 102 -2.57 -26.07 -4.92
N VAL A 103 -1.50 -25.71 -4.20
CA VAL A 103 -0.41 -26.64 -3.87
C VAL A 103 -0.92 -27.77 -2.96
N ARG A 104 -1.79 -27.46 -1.99
CA ARG A 104 -2.36 -28.45 -1.05
C ARG A 104 -3.18 -29.56 -1.71
N GLN A 105 -3.71 -29.36 -2.92
CA GLN A 105 -4.41 -30.40 -3.67
C GLN A 105 -3.49 -31.50 -4.20
N PHE A 106 -2.18 -31.27 -4.26
CA PHE A 106 -1.22 -32.27 -4.72
C PHE A 106 -0.72 -33.18 -3.59
N LYS A 107 -0.28 -34.39 -3.95
CA LYS A 107 0.41 -35.32 -3.03
C LYS A 107 1.64 -34.67 -2.39
N PRO A 108 2.00 -34.99 -1.13
CA PRO A 108 3.05 -34.29 -0.37
C PRO A 108 4.43 -34.29 -1.06
N ALA A 109 4.76 -35.32 -1.83
CA ALA A 109 6.00 -35.38 -2.60
C ALA A 109 6.09 -34.33 -3.74
N ASN A 110 4.94 -33.92 -4.29
CA ASN A 110 4.87 -32.98 -5.41
C ASN A 110 4.63 -31.54 -4.95
N GLN A 111 4.09 -31.32 -3.75
CA GLN A 111 3.79 -29.97 -3.21
C GLN A 111 5.01 -29.05 -3.27
N ARG A 112 6.17 -29.54 -2.83
CA ARG A 112 7.42 -28.77 -2.85
C ARG A 112 7.88 -28.39 -4.26
N ARG A 113 7.69 -29.27 -5.24
CA ARG A 113 8.08 -29.00 -6.65
C ARG A 113 7.16 -27.94 -7.27
N VAL A 114 5.85 -28.05 -7.00
CA VAL A 114 4.87 -27.07 -7.47
C VAL A 114 5.11 -25.71 -6.82
N ALA A 115 5.40 -25.66 -5.51
CA ALA A 115 5.74 -24.42 -4.82
C ALA A 115 7.01 -23.77 -5.39
N LEU A 116 8.08 -24.55 -5.63
CA LEU A 116 9.31 -24.03 -6.27
C LEU A 116 9.04 -23.48 -7.67
N LEU A 117 8.23 -24.18 -8.48
CA LEU A 117 7.85 -23.71 -9.80
C LEU A 117 7.06 -22.39 -9.72
N ALA A 118 6.08 -22.30 -8.82
CA ALA A 118 5.28 -21.09 -8.62
C ALA A 118 6.16 -19.89 -8.21
N VAL A 119 7.04 -20.07 -7.22
CA VAL A 119 7.97 -19.00 -6.81
C VAL A 119 8.93 -18.62 -7.93
N ALA A 120 9.42 -19.58 -8.72
CA ALA A 120 10.29 -19.31 -9.87
C ALA A 120 9.59 -18.45 -10.93
N ILE A 121 8.31 -18.73 -11.22
CA ILE A 121 7.49 -17.92 -12.13
C ILE A 121 7.30 -16.51 -11.55
N CYS A 122 6.98 -16.39 -10.25
CA CYS A 122 6.85 -15.09 -9.58
C CYS A 122 8.15 -14.27 -9.63
N LEU A 123 9.31 -14.92 -9.43
CA LEU A 123 10.62 -14.28 -9.56
C LEU A 123 10.86 -13.77 -10.97
N GLY A 124 10.59 -14.58 -12.00
CA GLY A 124 10.69 -14.18 -13.39
C GLY A 124 9.80 -12.99 -13.73
N TYR A 125 8.55 -12.99 -13.24
CA TYR A 125 7.63 -11.87 -13.39
C TYR A 125 8.14 -10.59 -12.70
N CYS A 126 8.68 -10.70 -11.48
CA CYS A 126 9.25 -9.55 -10.78
C CYS A 126 10.43 -8.94 -11.55
N VAL A 127 11.31 -9.75 -12.14
CA VAL A 127 12.44 -9.26 -12.96
C VAL A 127 11.92 -8.55 -14.21
N LEU A 128 10.98 -9.16 -14.92
CA LEU A 128 10.37 -8.57 -16.12
C LEU A 128 9.74 -7.22 -15.79
N MET A 129 8.96 -7.14 -14.71
CA MET A 129 8.30 -5.91 -14.30
C MET A 129 9.29 -4.86 -13.78
N ALA A 130 10.31 -5.24 -13.04
CA ALA A 130 11.36 -4.31 -12.59
C ALA A 130 12.11 -3.69 -13.78
N TYR A 131 12.45 -4.49 -14.79
CA TYR A 131 13.10 -4.01 -16.01
C TYR A 131 12.19 -3.08 -16.82
N SER A 132 10.95 -3.48 -17.10
CA SER A 132 10.00 -2.67 -17.87
C SER A 132 9.66 -1.34 -17.15
N SER A 133 9.55 -1.37 -15.82
CA SER A 133 9.25 -0.17 -15.05
C SER A 133 10.43 0.79 -14.92
N GLU A 134 11.67 0.29 -14.92
CA GLU A 134 12.87 1.14 -14.99
C GLU A 134 12.91 1.93 -16.31
N GLN A 135 12.67 1.27 -17.45
CA GLN A 135 12.58 1.94 -18.74
C GLN A 135 11.47 3.00 -18.78
N TRP A 136 10.33 2.70 -18.15
CA TRP A 136 9.23 3.65 -18.03
C TRP A 136 9.63 4.89 -17.23
N VAL A 137 10.30 4.70 -16.09
CA VAL A 137 10.81 5.81 -15.27
C VAL A 137 11.87 6.63 -16.02
N ALA A 138 12.79 5.97 -16.73
CA ALA A 138 13.82 6.65 -17.54
C ALA A 138 13.19 7.50 -18.65
N THR A 139 12.13 7.00 -19.29
CA THR A 139 11.37 7.75 -20.30
C THR A 139 10.71 8.98 -19.67
N LEU A 140 10.03 8.82 -18.53
CA LEU A 140 9.39 9.95 -17.83
C LEU A 140 10.41 10.98 -17.33
N TYR A 141 11.60 10.53 -16.91
CA TYR A 141 12.70 11.40 -16.53
C TYR A 141 13.20 12.23 -17.72
N ALA A 142 13.36 11.60 -18.89
CA ALA A 142 13.81 12.27 -20.12
C ALA A 142 12.79 13.29 -20.64
N VAL A 143 11.48 12.97 -20.59
CA VAL A 143 10.42 13.90 -21.00
C VAL A 143 10.28 15.04 -19.99
N GLY A 144 10.51 14.77 -18.70
CA GLY A 144 10.51 15.79 -17.66
C GLY A 144 9.11 16.33 -17.30
N THR A 145 8.05 15.59 -17.63
CA THR A 145 6.65 15.98 -17.37
C THR A 145 6.40 16.23 -15.88
N SER A 146 5.81 17.39 -15.57
CA SER A 146 5.33 17.71 -14.22
C SER A 146 4.16 16.81 -13.83
N ALA A 147 4.05 16.47 -12.54
CA ALA A 147 2.88 15.77 -12.05
C ALA A 147 1.69 16.74 -12.01
N GLU A 148 0.57 16.35 -12.64
CA GLU A 148 -0.68 17.12 -12.61
C GLU A 148 -1.09 17.43 -11.16
N ASP A 149 -1.49 18.69 -10.92
CA ASP A 149 -1.85 19.26 -9.61
C ASP A 149 -0.74 19.32 -8.53
N LEU A 150 0.42 18.71 -8.77
CA LEU A 150 1.60 18.68 -7.89
C LEU A 150 2.80 19.49 -8.46
N ASP A 151 2.64 20.04 -9.65
CA ASP A 151 3.63 20.86 -10.36
C ASP A 151 4.05 22.10 -9.55
N ARG A 152 3.12 22.72 -8.82
CA ARG A 152 3.41 23.83 -7.89
C ARG A 152 4.42 23.49 -6.79
N PHE A 153 4.56 22.21 -6.44
CA PHE A 153 5.55 21.72 -5.46
C PHE A 153 6.85 21.27 -6.13
N GLY A 154 6.98 21.43 -7.45
CA GLY A 154 8.12 20.99 -8.23
C GLY A 154 8.19 19.47 -8.42
N ILE A 155 7.10 18.75 -8.14
CA ILE A 155 7.08 17.29 -8.22
C ILE A 155 6.86 16.86 -9.68
N LYS A 156 7.74 15.98 -10.15
CA LYS A 156 7.70 15.42 -11.50
C LYS A 156 7.08 14.03 -11.49
N GLN A 157 6.47 13.64 -12.60
CA GLN A 157 5.78 12.35 -12.72
C GLN A 157 6.70 11.14 -12.45
N TRP A 158 7.97 11.21 -12.87
CA TRP A 158 8.94 10.14 -12.63
C TRP A 158 9.20 9.89 -11.14
N GLN A 159 9.09 10.91 -10.27
CA GLN A 159 9.28 10.77 -8.83
C GLN A 159 8.14 9.99 -8.17
N ILE A 160 6.94 10.06 -8.73
CA ILE A 160 5.80 9.27 -8.25
C ILE A 160 5.97 7.82 -8.73
N VAL A 161 6.30 7.65 -10.01
CA VAL A 161 6.35 6.33 -10.68
C VAL A 161 7.57 5.50 -10.29
N MET A 162 8.64 6.10 -9.77
CA MET A 162 9.84 5.38 -9.31
C MET A 162 9.56 4.31 -8.25
N ILE A 163 8.43 4.39 -7.55
CA ILE A 163 8.02 3.35 -6.60
C ILE A 163 7.73 2.00 -7.25
N VAL A 164 7.39 1.98 -8.55
CA VAL A 164 7.10 0.76 -9.30
C VAL A 164 8.35 -0.15 -9.39
N PRO A 165 9.49 0.30 -9.95
CA PRO A 165 10.71 -0.53 -9.98
C PRO A 165 11.23 -0.86 -8.57
N ILE A 166 11.11 0.08 -7.63
CA ILE A 166 11.49 -0.17 -6.22
C ILE A 166 10.62 -1.29 -5.63
N GLY A 167 9.30 -1.20 -5.79
CA GLY A 167 8.34 -2.19 -5.30
C GLY A 167 8.59 -3.59 -5.85
N PHE A 168 8.76 -3.72 -7.16
CA PHE A 168 9.08 -5.01 -7.77
C PHE A 168 10.44 -5.55 -7.35
N THR A 169 11.43 -4.68 -7.13
CA THR A 169 12.74 -5.09 -6.59
C THR A 169 12.62 -5.60 -5.16
N LEU A 170 11.84 -4.92 -4.32
CA LEU A 170 11.56 -5.37 -2.95
C LEU A 170 10.83 -6.71 -2.95
N MET A 171 9.79 -6.86 -3.77
CA MET A 171 9.09 -8.13 -3.95
C MET A 171 10.02 -9.25 -4.42
N PHE A 172 10.91 -8.97 -5.38
CA PHE A 172 11.90 -9.94 -5.84
C PHE A 172 12.78 -10.44 -4.70
N VAL A 173 13.30 -9.55 -3.86
CA VAL A 173 14.10 -9.92 -2.69
C VAL A 173 13.31 -10.80 -1.72
N ARG A 174 12.01 -10.50 -1.51
CA ARG A 174 11.14 -11.31 -0.64
C ARG A 174 10.85 -12.69 -1.21
N PHE A 175 10.51 -12.78 -2.49
CA PHE A 175 10.32 -14.08 -3.14
C PHE A 175 11.61 -14.90 -3.18
N LEU A 176 12.77 -14.27 -3.34
CA LEU A 176 14.06 -14.96 -3.31
C LEU A 176 14.34 -15.54 -1.92
N GLN A 177 14.00 -14.82 -0.85
CA GLN A 177 14.08 -15.34 0.52
C GLN A 177 13.20 -16.57 0.71
N ILE A 178 11.97 -16.55 0.19
CA ILE A 178 11.03 -17.69 0.24
C ILE A 178 11.60 -18.87 -0.57
N PHE A 179 12.07 -18.62 -1.79
CA PHE A 179 12.67 -19.62 -2.67
C PHE A 179 13.82 -20.37 -1.98
N ILE A 180 14.75 -19.62 -1.37
CA ILE A 180 15.89 -20.18 -0.64
C ILE A 180 15.42 -21.01 0.56
N ARG A 181 14.40 -20.56 1.32
CA ARG A 181 13.85 -21.33 2.45
C ARG A 181 13.22 -22.64 2.00
N ILE A 182 12.51 -22.65 0.87
CA ILE A 182 11.92 -23.87 0.30
C ILE A 182 13.01 -24.84 -0.18
N ILE A 183 14.10 -24.34 -0.78
CA ILE A 183 15.27 -25.17 -1.15
C ILE A 183 15.97 -25.75 0.08
N GLN A 184 16.08 -24.98 1.16
CA GLN A 184 16.67 -25.45 2.42
C GLN A 184 15.76 -26.40 3.20
N GLY A 185 14.53 -26.66 2.73
CA GLY A 185 13.57 -27.51 3.42
C GLY A 185 12.98 -26.90 4.69
N LYS A 186 13.22 -25.60 4.92
CA LYS A 186 12.71 -24.85 6.08
C LYS A 186 11.23 -24.44 5.92
N GLN A 187 10.69 -24.53 4.70
CA GLN A 187 9.33 -24.12 4.35
C GLN A 187 8.80 -25.03 3.24
N GLN A 188 7.54 -25.48 3.32
CA GLN A 188 6.94 -26.41 2.34
C GLN A 188 6.00 -25.72 1.32
N GLY A 189 5.56 -24.49 1.59
CA GLY A 189 4.67 -23.68 0.73
C GLY A 189 5.09 -22.21 0.67
N LEU A 190 4.27 -21.35 0.05
CA LEU A 190 4.51 -19.90 -0.01
C LEU A 190 4.17 -19.22 1.32
N GLY A 191 3.13 -19.70 2.02
CA GLY A 191 2.68 -19.18 3.30
C GLY A 191 3.57 -19.59 4.47
N LEU A 192 3.72 -18.66 5.43
CA LEU A 192 4.45 -18.87 6.68
C LEU A 192 3.52 -19.38 7.81
N HIS A 193 2.25 -18.98 7.75
CA HIS A 193 1.15 -19.41 8.61
C HIS A 193 -0.04 -19.77 7.72
N SER A 194 -0.55 -21.00 7.86
CA SER A 194 -1.86 -21.32 7.32
C SER A 194 -2.88 -20.67 8.25
N GLU A 195 -3.42 -19.50 7.88
CA GLU A 195 -4.56 -18.90 8.59
C GLU A 195 -5.71 -19.91 8.73
N VAL A 196 -5.84 -20.83 7.78
CA VAL A 196 -6.80 -21.94 7.86
C VAL A 196 -6.47 -22.88 9.03
N ASP A 197 -5.20 -23.20 9.27
CA ASP A 197 -4.81 -24.07 10.38
C ASP A 197 -4.97 -23.34 11.73
N ASP A 198 -4.72 -22.03 11.78
CA ASP A 198 -4.94 -21.22 12.98
C ASP A 198 -6.44 -20.98 13.24
N ALA A 199 -7.27 -20.77 12.20
CA ALA A 199 -8.72 -20.68 12.31
C ALA A 199 -9.36 -22.01 12.71
N VAL A 200 -8.86 -23.14 12.20
CA VAL A 200 -9.30 -24.48 12.63
C VAL A 200 -8.94 -24.71 14.10
N LYS A 201 -7.72 -24.37 14.55
CA LYS A 201 -7.34 -24.47 15.97
C LYS A 201 -8.15 -23.55 16.87
N LEU A 202 -8.48 -22.33 16.42
CA LEU A 202 -9.35 -21.41 17.16
C LEU A 202 -10.78 -21.96 17.27
N ALA A 203 -11.33 -22.48 16.17
CA ALA A 203 -12.65 -23.12 16.18
C ALA A 203 -12.68 -24.39 17.05
N GLU A 204 -11.61 -25.19 17.04
CA GLU A 204 -11.46 -26.37 17.92
C GLU A 204 -11.37 -25.97 19.41
N ASN A 205 -10.65 -24.89 19.73
CA ASN A 205 -10.56 -24.38 21.10
C ASN A 205 -11.88 -23.76 21.60
N ASP A 206 -12.64 -23.06 20.75
CA ASP A 206 -13.97 -22.54 21.09
C ASP A 206 -14.98 -23.67 21.34
N GLN A 207 -14.86 -24.80 20.64
CA GLN A 207 -15.72 -25.98 20.87
C GLN A 207 -15.39 -26.72 22.17
N GLN A 208 -14.15 -26.64 22.67
CA GLN A 208 -13.76 -27.25 23.95
C GLN A 208 -14.09 -26.38 25.18
N GLY A 209 -14.40 -25.09 24.98
CA GLY A 209 -14.67 -24.12 26.04
C GLY A 209 -16.12 -24.00 26.51
N THR A 210 -17.06 -24.78 25.97
CA THR A 210 -18.47 -24.78 26.43
C THR A 210 -18.74 -25.92 27.42
N PRO A 211 -18.68 -25.68 28.75
CA PRO A 211 -19.25 -26.63 29.70
C PRO A 211 -20.78 -26.69 29.49
N LYS A 212 -21.30 -27.91 29.36
CA LYS A 212 -22.74 -28.21 29.43
C LYS A 212 -23.33 -27.82 30.78
#